data_AF-A0A6M2DX16-F1
#
_entry.id   AF-A0A6M2DX16-F1
#
_cell.length_a   1.000
_cell.length_b   1.000
_cell.length_c   1.000
_cell.angle_alpha   90.00
_cell.angle_beta   90.00
_cell.angle_gamma   90.00
#
_symmetry.space_group_name_H-M   'P 1'
#
loop_
_entity.id
_entity.type
_entity.pdbx_description
1 polymer ?
#
loop_
_entity_poly.entity_id
_entity_poly.type
_entity_poly.pdbx_seq_one_letter_code
_entity_poly.pdbx_strand_id
1 'polypeptide(L)'
;MLLCSIPGLLSFLVISFLPETPKFLLARGRTDESLDVLARMYVSNNGGTKTDYPVHSLNKIETDSNVKANNLIEVASLMLHQTLPLFQAPLLKYTLLVCCVQFGIFATSSGMYMWFPMIANNLYLYYEKYEQSDGVCTVL
;
A
#
# COMPACT_ATOMS: atom_id res chain seq x y z
N MET A 1 7.16 -12.42 17.93
CA MET A 1 6.07 -11.51 18.34
C MET A 1 6.60 -10.11 18.61
N LEU A 2 7.43 -9.87 19.64
CA LEU A 2 7.94 -8.52 19.96
C LEU A 2 8.77 -7.86 18.83
N LEU A 3 9.68 -8.59 18.16
CA LEU A 3 10.44 -8.04 17.02
C LEU A 3 9.55 -7.61 15.85
N CYS A 4 8.46 -8.35 15.59
CA CYS A 4 7.53 -8.05 14.50
C CYS A 4 6.67 -6.81 14.79
N SER A 5 6.56 -6.40 16.06
CA SER A 5 5.79 -5.21 16.46
C SER A 5 6.58 -3.91 16.37
N ILE A 6 7.92 -3.97 16.32
CA ILE A 6 8.79 -2.78 16.28
C ILE A 6 8.48 -1.90 15.06
N PRO A 7 8.37 -2.43 13.82
CA PRO A 7 8.03 -1.60 12.66
C PRO A 7 6.63 -0.99 12.76
N GLY A 8 5.68 -1.70 13.35
CA GLY A 8 4.30 -1.22 13.55
C GLY A 8 4.23 -0.07 14.54
N LEU A 9 4.91 -0.20 15.69
CA LEU A 9 5.03 0.87 16.67
C LEU A 9 5.77 2.08 16.10
N LEU A 10 6.86 1.87 15.37
CA LEU A 10 7.59 2.95 14.70
C LEU A 10 6.69 3.67 13.69
N SER A 11 5.93 2.93 12.88
CA SER A 11 4.99 3.49 11.91
C SER A 11 3.91 4.33 12.60
N PHE A 12 3.36 3.84 13.71
CA PHE A 12 2.35 4.58 14.49
C PHE A 12 2.91 5.90 15.05
N LEU A 13 4.12 5.86 15.61
CA LEU A 13 4.78 7.06 16.12
C LEU A 13 5.02 8.07 15.00
N VAL A 14 5.55 7.62 13.86
CA VAL A 14 5.80 8.49 12.70
C VAL A 14 4.50 9.11 12.20
N ILE A 15 3.44 8.33 11.97
CA ILE A 15 2.14 8.83 11.50
C ILE A 15 1.54 9.84 12.47
N SER A 16 1.72 9.65 13.78
CA SER A 16 1.23 10.59 14.80
C SER A 16 1.90 11.97 14.73
N PHE A 17 3.11 12.06 14.16
CA PHE A 17 3.82 13.33 13.93
C PHE A 17 3.58 13.91 12.53
N LEU A 18 3.07 13.13 11.58
CA LEU A 18 2.81 13.64 10.23
C LEU A 18 1.62 14.59 10.25
N PRO A 19 1.71 15.74 9.53
CA PRO A 19 0.55 16.59 9.36
C PRO A 19 -0.51 15.88 8.52
N GLU A 20 -1.76 16.29 8.71
CA GLU A 20 -2.86 15.87 7.84
C GLU A 20 -2.56 16.15 6.37
N THR A 21 -3.07 15.28 5.48
CA THR A 21 -2.78 15.44 4.06
C THR A 21 -3.38 16.75 3.53
N PRO A 22 -2.65 17.53 2.71
CA PRO A 22 -3.13 18.82 2.20
C PRO A 22 -4.40 18.66 1.37
N LYS A 23 -4.56 17.54 0.67
CA LYS A 23 -5.78 17.18 -0.07
C LYS A 23 -6.99 17.01 0.86
N PHE A 24 -6.83 16.38 2.02
CA PHE A 24 -7.90 16.22 2.99
C PHE A 24 -8.34 17.56 3.59
N LEU A 25 -7.37 18.40 3.98
CA LEU A 25 -7.64 19.75 4.50
C LEU A 25 -8.39 20.60 3.47
N LEU A 26 -7.95 20.55 2.21
CA LEU A 26 -8.57 21.28 1.10
C LEU A 26 -10.00 20.79 0.82
N ALA A 27 -10.25 19.48 0.84
CA ALA A 27 -11.59 18.89 0.67
C ALA A 27 -12.56 19.26 1.81
N ARG A 28 -12.04 19.51 3.02
CA ARG A 28 -12.82 20.01 4.17
C ARG A 28 -13.04 21.53 4.16
N GLY A 29 -12.56 22.24 3.13
CA GLY A 29 -12.65 23.69 3.01
C GLY A 29 -11.63 24.46 3.88
N ARG A 30 -10.67 23.76 4.51
CA ARG A 30 -9.57 24.36 5.30
C ARG A 30 -8.41 24.72 4.37
N THR A 31 -8.62 25.71 3.51
CA THR A 31 -7.66 26.13 2.46
C THR A 31 -6.36 26.64 3.04
N ASP A 32 -6.43 27.47 4.09
CA ASP A 32 -5.25 28.14 4.67
C ASP A 32 -4.32 27.13 5.35
N GLU A 33 -4.91 26.14 6.03
CA GLU A 33 -4.16 25.05 6.65
C GLU A 33 -3.55 24.11 5.60
N SER A 34 -4.25 23.87 4.49
CA SER A 34 -3.70 23.11 3.37
C SER A 34 -2.47 23.79 2.77
N LEU A 35 -2.54 25.12 2.58
CA LEU A 35 -1.40 25.94 2.14
C LEU A 35 -0.24 25.90 3.13
N ASP A 36 -0.50 26.00 4.44
CA ASP A 36 0.57 25.91 5.45
C ASP A 36 1.25 24.54 5.44
N VAL A 37 0.49 23.45 5.28
CA VAL A 37 1.04 22.10 5.16
C VAL A 37 1.90 21.96 3.89
N LEU A 38 1.45 22.50 2.75
CA LEU A 38 2.23 22.49 1.52
C LEU A 38 3.52 23.32 1.63
N ALA A 39 3.46 24.49 2.26
CA ALA A 39 4.63 25.32 2.51
C ALA A 39 5.62 24.61 3.45
N ARG A 40 5.15 23.92 4.50
CA ARG A 40 6.00 23.09 5.37
C ARG A 40 6.67 21.96 4.60
N MET A 41 5.93 21.26 3.73
CA MET A 41 6.49 20.21 2.87
C MET A 41 7.55 20.77 1.92
N TYR A 42 7.32 21.94 1.33
CA TYR A 42 8.29 22.63 0.49
C TYR A 42 9.59 22.94 1.23
N VAL A 43 9.49 23.56 2.42
CA VAL A 43 10.66 23.89 3.24
C VAL A 43 11.40 22.62 3.69
N SER A 44 10.67 21.55 4.03
CA SER A 44 11.28 20.28 4.44
C SER A 44 12.03 19.57 3.30
N ASN A 45 11.61 19.76 2.05
CA ASN A 45 12.21 19.08 0.88
C ASN A 45 13.31 19.91 0.21
N ASN A 46 13.10 21.22 0.09
CA ASN A 46 13.95 22.13 -0.69
C ASN A 46 14.80 23.05 0.19
N GLY A 47 14.54 23.12 1.50
CA GLY A 47 15.09 24.16 2.38
C GLY A 47 14.42 25.53 2.19
N GLY A 48 14.96 26.56 2.84
CA GLY A 48 14.46 27.93 2.73
C GLY A 48 13.37 28.29 3.73
N THR A 49 12.56 29.30 3.41
CA THR A 49 11.51 29.84 4.29
C THR A 49 10.12 29.59 3.72
N LYS A 50 9.09 29.61 4.57
CA LYS A 50 7.70 29.45 4.10
C LYS A 50 7.27 30.52 3.10
N THR A 51 7.89 31.71 3.15
CA THR A 51 7.63 32.82 2.23
C THR A 51 8.14 32.58 0.82
N ASP A 52 9.08 31.64 0.64
CA ASP A 52 9.60 31.25 -0.67
C ASP A 52 8.66 30.30 -1.42
N TYR A 53 7.59 29.84 -0.76
CA TYR A 53 6.61 28.96 -1.37
C TYR A 53 5.78 29.71 -2.43
N PRO A 54 5.82 29.29 -3.71
CA PRO A 54 5.27 30.08 -4.82
C PRO A 54 3.74 30.03 -4.97
N VAL A 55 3.05 29.16 -4.21
CA VAL A 55 1.60 28.98 -4.31
C VAL A 55 0.92 29.69 -3.14
N HIS A 56 0.15 30.73 -3.44
CA HIS A 56 -0.54 31.56 -2.44
C HIS A 56 -2.04 31.31 -2.35
N SER A 57 -2.63 30.58 -3.30
CA SER A 57 -4.04 30.22 -3.28
C SER A 57 -4.25 28.81 -3.85
N LEU A 58 -5.22 28.10 -3.28
CA LEU A 58 -5.66 26.80 -3.76
C LEU A 58 -7.11 26.93 -4.23
N ASN A 59 -7.39 26.43 -5.43
CA ASN A 59 -8.76 26.26 -5.87
C ASN A 59 -9.44 25.23 -4.96
N LYS A 60 -10.69 25.48 -4.59
CA LYS A 60 -11.49 24.48 -3.88
C LYS A 60 -11.54 23.23 -4.75
N ILE A 61 -11.24 22.08 -4.15
CA ILE A 61 -11.51 20.82 -4.83
C ILE A 61 -13.03 20.75 -4.92
N GLU A 62 -13.57 20.83 -6.15
CA GLU A 62 -14.89 20.32 -6.48
C GLU A 62 -14.85 18.81 -6.27
N THR A 63 -14.82 18.43 -5.00
CA THR A 63 -15.01 17.05 -4.64
C THR A 63 -16.49 16.86 -4.88
N ASP A 64 -16.88 15.82 -5.59
CA ASP A 64 -18.23 15.24 -5.58
C ASP A 64 -18.67 14.81 -4.14
N SER A 65 -18.10 15.41 -3.09
CA SER A 65 -18.44 15.24 -1.69
C SER A 65 -19.85 15.74 -1.34
N ASN A 66 -20.57 16.33 -2.31
CA ASN A 66 -22.01 16.55 -2.19
C ASN A 66 -22.85 15.41 -2.77
N VAL A 67 -22.25 14.29 -3.19
CA VAL A 67 -23.02 13.05 -3.22
C VAL A 67 -23.15 12.58 -1.77
N LYS A 68 -24.13 13.15 -1.06
CA LYS A 68 -24.75 12.48 0.09
C LYS A 68 -25.35 11.19 -0.45
N ALA A 69 -24.51 10.18 -0.61
CA ALA A 69 -24.92 8.86 -1.05
C ALA A 69 -25.73 8.26 0.08
N ASN A 70 -27.02 8.58 0.10
CA ASN A 70 -27.94 8.11 1.12
C ASN A 70 -28.21 6.61 0.94
N ASN A 71 -27.77 6.04 -0.18
CA ASN A 71 -27.99 4.66 -0.59
C ASN A 71 -26.67 3.93 -0.88
N LEU A 72 -26.55 2.67 -0.44
CA LEU A 72 -25.38 1.82 -0.69
C LEU A 72 -25.06 1.64 -2.19
N ILE A 73 -26.09 1.67 -3.05
CA ILE A 73 -25.96 1.54 -4.51
C ILE A 73 -25.22 2.74 -5.10
N GLU A 74 -25.47 3.93 -4.56
CA GLU A 74 -24.85 5.17 -5.02
C GLU A 74 -23.37 5.22 -4.64
N VAL A 75 -23.03 4.77 -3.41
CA VAL A 75 -21.63 4.58 -2.99
C VAL A 75 -20.93 3.55 -3.87
N ALA A 76 -21.56 2.40 -4.14
CA ALA A 76 -20.99 1.36 -4.98
C ALA A 76 -20.76 1.84 -6.43
N SER A 77 -21.72 2.59 -6.98
CA SER A 77 -21.61 3.22 -8.31
C SER A 77 -20.45 4.22 -8.38
N LEU A 78 -20.33 5.09 -7.36
CA LEU A 78 -19.20 6.03 -7.23
C LEU A 78 -17.85 5.31 -7.17
N MET A 79 -17.74 4.29 -6.32
CA MET A 79 -16.52 3.50 -6.20
C MET A 79 -16.19 2.78 -7.50
N LEU A 80 -17.19 2.20 -8.18
CA LEU A 80 -17.01 1.55 -9.47
C LEU A 80 -16.56 2.56 -10.52
N HIS A 81 -17.20 3.73 -10.62
CA HIS A 81 -16.84 4.77 -11.59
C HIS A 81 -15.43 5.33 -11.36
N GLN A 82 -14.98 5.41 -10.10
CA GLN A 82 -13.62 5.83 -9.77
C GLN A 82 -12.56 4.73 -10.02
N THR A 83 -12.95 3.46 -9.92
CA THR A 83 -12.04 2.31 -10.07
C THR A 83 -11.99 1.80 -11.52
N LEU A 84 -13.07 1.97 -12.29
CA LEU A 84 -13.18 1.56 -13.70
C LEU A 84 -12.04 2.09 -14.59
N PRO A 85 -11.56 3.34 -14.45
CA PRO A 85 -10.47 3.89 -15.25
C PRO A 85 -9.17 3.08 -15.14
N LEU A 86 -8.93 2.37 -14.03
CA LEU A 86 -7.76 1.47 -13.89
C LEU A 86 -7.86 0.21 -14.77
N PHE A 87 -9.08 -0.18 -15.14
CA PHE A 87 -9.36 -1.35 -15.97
C PHE A 87 -9.69 -0.97 -17.43
N GLN A 88 -9.62 0.32 -17.76
CA GLN A 88 -9.77 0.79 -19.13
C GLN A 88 -8.42 0.77 -19.87
N ALA A 89 -8.46 0.64 -21.20
CA ALA A 89 -7.27 0.78 -22.03
C ALA A 89 -6.75 2.23 -21.93
N PRO A 90 -5.42 2.46 -21.83
CA PRO A 90 -4.32 1.52 -22.07
C PRO A 90 -3.75 0.82 -20.81
N LEU A 91 -4.35 1.03 -19.62
CA LEU A 91 -3.80 0.55 -18.34
C LEU A 91 -4.07 -0.93 -18.06
N LEU A 92 -5.13 -1.50 -18.64
CA LEU A 92 -5.56 -2.89 -18.39
C LEU A 92 -4.44 -3.94 -18.51
N LYS A 93 -3.56 -3.81 -19.51
CA LYS A 93 -2.43 -4.74 -19.70
C LYS A 93 -1.44 -4.71 -18.54
N TYR A 94 -1.18 -3.53 -17.98
CA TYR A 94 -0.28 -3.36 -16.84
C TYR A 94 -0.95 -3.87 -15.57
N THR A 95 -2.23 -3.56 -15.38
CA THR A 95 -3.02 -4.08 -14.25
C THR A 95 -3.04 -5.61 -14.25
N LEU A 96 -3.31 -6.24 -15.39
CA LEU A 96 -3.30 -7.71 -15.51
C LEU A 96 -1.91 -8.31 -15.21
N LEU A 97 -0.85 -7.70 -15.74
CA LEU A 97 0.52 -8.13 -15.47
C LEU A 97 0.84 -8.08 -13.97
N VAL A 98 0.53 -6.97 -13.31
CA VAL A 98 0.71 -6.82 -11.85
C VAL A 98 -0.11 -7.84 -11.09
N CYS A 99 -1.37 -8.11 -11.49
CA CYS A 99 -2.19 -9.14 -10.87
C CYS A 99 -1.57 -10.54 -10.99
N CYS A 100 -1.06 -10.92 -12.17
CA CYS A 100 -0.40 -12.21 -12.36
C CYS A 100 0.87 -12.35 -11.51
N VAL A 101 1.69 -11.30 -11.47
CA VAL A 101 2.90 -11.26 -10.61
C VAL A 101 2.52 -11.40 -9.14
N GLN A 102 1.52 -10.63 -8.70
CA GLN A 102 1.07 -10.63 -7.31
C GLN A 102 0.47 -11.99 -6.89
N PHE A 103 -0.29 -12.63 -7.79
CA PHE A 103 -0.79 -13.98 -7.58
C PHE A 103 0.35 -14.98 -7.40
N GLY A 104 1.37 -14.94 -8.27
CA GLY A 104 2.55 -15.80 -8.16
C GLY A 104 3.30 -15.61 -6.83
N ILE A 105 3.48 -14.36 -6.40
CA ILE A 105 4.13 -14.04 -5.12
C ILE A 105 3.33 -14.61 -3.95
N PHE A 106 2.01 -14.42 -3.92
CA PHE A 106 1.17 -14.93 -2.83
C PHE A 106 1.07 -16.46 -2.82
N ALA A 107 0.93 -17.09 -3.99
CA ALA A 107 0.89 -18.53 -4.13
C ALA A 107 2.19 -19.17 -3.65
N THR A 108 3.33 -18.62 -4.07
CA THR A 108 4.66 -19.12 -3.67
C THR A 108 4.91 -18.86 -2.20
N SER A 109 4.65 -17.64 -1.70
CA SER A 109 4.91 -17.31 -0.29
C SER A 109 4.07 -18.16 0.65
N SER A 110 2.77 -18.31 0.35
CA SER A 110 1.86 -19.11 1.20
C SER A 110 2.10 -20.61 1.04
N GLY A 111 2.36 -21.09 -0.18
CA GLY A 111 2.62 -22.50 -0.46
C GLY A 111 3.96 -22.98 0.12
N MET A 112 5.00 -22.16 0.04
CA MET A 112 6.31 -22.46 0.63
C MET A 112 6.21 -22.66 2.13
N TYR A 113 5.44 -21.84 2.87
CA TYR A 113 5.26 -22.04 4.31
C TYR A 113 4.63 -23.39 4.66
N MET A 114 3.74 -23.91 3.80
CA MET A 114 3.09 -25.20 4.00
C MET A 114 4.01 -26.38 3.66
N TRP A 115 4.72 -26.31 2.52
CA TRP A 115 5.53 -27.44 2.03
C TRP A 115 6.92 -27.49 2.65
N PHE A 116 7.48 -26.37 3.10
CA PHE A 116 8.79 -26.33 3.75
C PHE A 116 8.94 -27.32 4.92
N PRO A 117 8.04 -27.38 5.93
CA PRO A 117 8.17 -28.34 7.01
C PRO A 117 8.05 -29.79 6.53
N MET A 118 7.21 -30.06 5.51
CA MET A 118 7.08 -31.39 4.93
C MET A 118 8.35 -31.83 4.20
N ILE A 119 8.91 -30.97 3.36
CA ILE A 119 10.17 -31.21 2.63
C ILE A 119 11.32 -31.44 3.62
N ALA A 120 11.44 -30.58 4.63
CA ALA A 120 12.47 -30.72 5.66
C ALA A 120 12.32 -32.02 6.46
N ASN A 121 11.09 -32.40 6.79
CA ASN A 121 10.82 -33.67 7.49
C ASN A 121 11.18 -34.89 6.63
N ASN A 122 10.84 -34.89 5.34
CA ASN A 122 11.18 -35.99 4.43
C ASN A 122 12.70 -36.14 4.25
N LEU A 123 13.42 -35.01 4.13
CA LEU A 123 14.88 -35.01 4.09
C LEU A 123 15.50 -35.57 5.37
N TYR A 124 14.96 -35.18 6.53
CA TYR A 124 15.41 -35.70 7.82
C TYR A 124 15.21 -37.21 7.93
N LEU A 125 14.01 -37.71 7.60
CA LEU A 125 13.71 -39.14 7.63
C LEU A 125 14.55 -39.95 6.64
N TYR A 126 14.84 -39.38 5.46
CA TYR A 126 15.71 -40.01 4.47
C TYR A 126 17.15 -40.12 4.99
N TYR A 127 17.67 -39.05 5.60
CA TYR A 127 18.98 -39.05 6.21
C TYR A 127 19.09 -40.08 7.34
N GLU A 128 18.08 -40.18 8.21
CA GLU A 128 18.08 -41.18 9.29
C GLU A 128 18.06 -42.62 8.75
N LYS A 129 17.40 -42.86 7.62
CA LYS A 129 17.26 -44.20 7.04
C LYS A 129 18.48 -44.67 6.25
N TYR A 130 19.15 -43.76 5.53
CA TYR A 130 20.23 -44.11 4.60
C TYR A 130 21.60 -43.55 5.02
N GLU A 131 21.67 -42.75 6.09
CA GLU A 131 22.87 -42.01 6.54
C GLU A 131 23.53 -41.16 5.44
N GLN A 132 22.78 -40.83 4.40
CA GLN A 132 23.24 -40.10 3.23
C GLN A 132 22.35 -38.88 2.98
N SER A 133 22.98 -37.76 2.61
CA SER A 133 22.29 -36.55 2.20
C SER A 133 22.25 -36.47 0.67
N ASP A 134 21.06 -36.62 0.10
CA ASP A 134 20.80 -36.46 -1.32
C ASP A 134 19.94 -35.22 -1.60
N GLY A 135 19.87 -34.81 -2.87
CA GLY A 135 19.09 -33.65 -3.29
C GLY A 135 17.59 -33.83 -3.05
N VAL A 136 16.89 -32.71 -2.87
CA VAL A 136 15.44 -32.66 -2.61
C VAL A 136 14.63 -33.47 -3.64
N CYS A 137 15.01 -33.40 -4.92
CA CYS A 137 14.34 -34.13 -6.00
C CYS A 137 14.51 -35.66 -5.96
N THR A 138 15.48 -36.15 -5.20
CA THR A 138 15.72 -37.60 -5.02
C THR A 138 14.95 -38.13 -3.81
N VAL A 139 14.64 -37.26 -2.85
CA VAL A 139 14.02 -37.61 -1.56
C VAL A 139 12.50 -37.44 -1.56
N LEU A 140 11.97 -36.48 -2.34
CA LEU A 140 10.53 -36.27 -2.54
C LEU A 140 9.92 -37.20 -3.58
#